data_AF-A0A1I2LVJ6-F1
#
_entry.id   AF-A0A1I2LVJ6-F1
#
_cell.length_a   1.000
_cell.length_b   1.000
_cell.length_c   1.000
_cell.angle_alpha   90.00
_cell.angle_beta   90.00
_cell.angle_gamma   90.00
#
_symmetry.space_group_name_H-M   'P 1'
#
loop_
_entity.id
_entity.type
_entity.pdbx_description
1 polymer ?
#
loop_
_entity_poly.entity_id
_entity_poly.type
_entity_poly.pdbx_seq_one_letter_code
_entity_poly.pdbx_strand_id
1 'polypeptide(L)'
;MRNQSLGSNIGAVLRRCKKMETSLRRAGMPAFLACLPMALLAWQYALILREKNANIRRICGRIQGWKVTVSELTAHDCARTEFIDLDRKMRTDIEGACDSMRSLHDLCAEICEMFSAVGYESPMLKRGRDRFDATVKEACRLSQSLIDLVDAHDRRALAIRQQQHAMAQAGEASAAAHAARTASAAGV
;
A
#
# COMPACT_ATOMS: atom_id res chain seq x y z
N MET A 1 -2.27 7.43 -17.17
CA MET A 1 -2.65 8.65 -17.95
C MET A 1 -3.55 9.64 -17.20
N ARG A 2 -4.21 9.28 -16.08
CA ARG A 2 -5.17 10.17 -15.37
C ARG A 2 -4.54 11.31 -14.54
N ASN A 3 -3.29 11.15 -14.10
CA ASN A 3 -2.61 12.14 -13.23
C ASN A 3 -2.10 13.38 -13.96
N GLN A 4 -1.73 13.26 -15.25
CA GLN A 4 -1.25 14.39 -16.05
C GLN A 4 -2.32 15.45 -16.31
N SER A 5 -3.61 15.05 -16.41
CA SER A 5 -4.69 16.02 -16.57
C SER A 5 -4.97 16.79 -15.28
N LEU A 6 -4.81 16.15 -14.11
CA LEU A 6 -4.94 16.80 -12.81
C LEU A 6 -3.80 17.81 -12.58
N GLY A 7 -2.55 17.42 -12.82
CA GLY A 7 -1.39 18.32 -12.72
C GLY A 7 -1.52 19.55 -13.64
N SER A 8 -1.93 19.34 -14.89
CA SER A 8 -2.15 20.42 -15.86
C SER A 8 -3.26 21.40 -15.44
N ASN A 9 -4.39 20.90 -14.92
CA ASN A 9 -5.49 21.73 -14.43
C ASN A 9 -5.09 22.54 -13.19
N ILE A 10 -4.35 21.94 -12.25
CA ILE A 10 -3.88 22.62 -11.04
C ILE A 10 -2.86 23.71 -11.39
N GLY A 11 -1.93 23.42 -12.31
CA GLY A 11 -1.00 24.40 -12.83
C GLY A 11 -1.69 25.59 -13.51
N ALA A 12 -2.79 25.35 -14.25
CA ALA A 12 -3.57 26.41 -14.86
C ALA A 12 -4.27 27.30 -13.81
N VAL A 13 -4.80 26.71 -12.74
CA VAL A 13 -5.41 27.45 -11.61
C VAL A 13 -4.36 28.26 -10.87
N LEU A 14 -3.19 27.69 -10.57
CA LEU A 14 -2.06 28.38 -9.93
C LEU A 14 -1.60 29.59 -10.74
N ARG A 15 -1.46 29.46 -12.06
CA ARG A 15 -1.12 30.58 -12.95
C ARG A 15 -2.20 31.66 -12.95
N ARG A 16 -3.49 31.30 -12.91
CA ARG A 16 -4.59 32.28 -12.77
C ARG A 16 -4.53 33.00 -11.43
N CYS A 17 -4.34 32.28 -10.33
CA CYS A 17 -4.19 32.87 -9.00
C CYS A 17 -2.99 33.81 -8.94
N LYS A 18 -1.85 33.46 -9.55
CA LYS A 18 -0.68 34.34 -9.65
C LYS A 18 -0.94 35.60 -10.46
N LYS A 19 -1.62 35.47 -11.60
CA LYS A 19 -2.04 36.61 -12.43
C LYS A 19 -2.97 37.53 -11.63
N MET A 20 -3.88 36.96 -10.85
CA MET A 20 -4.80 37.70 -9.98
C MET A 20 -4.07 38.41 -8.84
N GLU A 21 -3.09 37.76 -8.20
CA GLU A 21 -2.20 38.39 -7.22
C GLU A 21 -1.48 39.60 -7.84
N THR A 22 -0.88 39.44 -9.02
CA THR A 22 -0.17 40.55 -9.69
C THR A 22 -1.11 41.69 -10.08
N SER A 23 -2.35 41.37 -10.48
CA SER A 23 -3.37 42.37 -10.80
C SER A 23 -3.81 43.13 -9.55
N LEU A 24 -4.01 42.44 -8.42
CA LEU A 24 -4.40 43.04 -7.15
C LEU A 24 -3.28 43.94 -6.60
N ARG A 25 -2.01 43.50 -6.67
CA ARG A 25 -0.87 44.34 -6.30
C ARG A 25 -0.78 45.61 -7.15
N ARG A 26 -1.02 45.50 -8.47
CA ARG A 26 -1.05 46.66 -9.37
C ARG A 26 -2.22 47.61 -9.08
N ALA A 27 -3.34 47.09 -8.57
CA ALA A 27 -4.47 47.89 -8.13
C ALA A 27 -4.26 48.56 -6.75
N GLY A 28 -3.06 48.46 -6.15
CA GLY A 28 -2.73 49.10 -4.88
C GLY A 28 -3.14 48.32 -3.63
N MET A 29 -3.55 47.05 -3.77
CA MET A 29 -3.85 46.21 -2.61
C MET A 29 -2.59 45.87 -1.82
N PRO A 30 -2.65 45.89 -0.47
CA PRO A 30 -1.55 45.45 0.37
C PRO A 30 -1.24 43.97 0.11
N ALA A 31 0.06 43.63 0.17
CA ALA A 31 0.58 42.33 -0.24
C ALA A 31 -0.13 41.13 0.45
N PHE A 32 -0.58 41.30 1.69
CA PHE A 32 -1.32 40.27 2.42
C PHE A 32 -2.65 39.90 1.76
N LEU A 33 -3.42 40.90 1.30
CA LEU A 33 -4.70 40.67 0.61
C LEU A 33 -4.48 40.12 -0.81
N ALA A 34 -3.40 40.54 -1.48
CA ALA A 34 -3.07 40.03 -2.80
C ALA A 34 -2.61 38.55 -2.79
N CYS A 35 -2.01 38.07 -1.69
CA CYS A 35 -1.61 36.67 -1.52
C CYS A 35 -2.74 35.74 -1.03
N LEU A 36 -3.89 36.30 -0.63
CA LEU A 36 -5.02 35.57 -0.06
C LEU A 36 -5.56 34.45 -0.97
N PRO A 37 -5.68 34.62 -2.31
CA PRO A 37 -6.11 33.55 -3.21
C PRO A 37 -5.16 32.35 -3.22
N MET A 38 -3.85 32.60 -3.17
CA MET A 38 -2.83 31.54 -3.12
C MET A 38 -2.82 30.84 -1.76
N ALA A 39 -2.99 31.60 -0.68
CA ALA A 39 -3.06 31.06 0.68
C ALA A 39 -4.30 30.17 0.89
N LEU A 40 -5.46 30.56 0.37
CA LEU A 40 -6.68 29.75 0.42
C LEU A 40 -6.55 28.46 -0.38
N LEU A 41 -5.95 28.52 -1.58
CA LEU A 41 -5.71 27.34 -2.40
C LEU A 41 -4.78 26.36 -1.66
N ALA A 42 -3.69 26.87 -1.10
CA ALA A 42 -2.75 26.10 -0.29
C ALA A 42 -3.42 25.46 0.94
N TRP A 43 -4.31 26.18 1.60
CA TRP A 43 -5.07 25.69 2.74
C TRP A 43 -6.04 24.58 2.36
N GLN A 44 -6.78 24.75 1.26
CA GLN A 44 -7.73 23.76 0.76
C GLN A 44 -7.03 22.44 0.43
N TYR A 45 -5.87 22.50 -0.25
CA TYR A 45 -5.06 21.32 -0.52
C TYR A 45 -4.54 20.67 0.76
N ALA A 46 -4.13 21.46 1.76
CA ALA A 46 -3.69 20.92 3.05
C ALA A 46 -4.82 20.18 3.80
N LEU A 47 -6.07 20.64 3.69
CA LEU A 47 -7.23 19.95 4.27
C LEU A 47 -7.54 18.64 3.54
N ILE A 48 -7.51 18.64 2.21
CA ILE A 48 -7.71 17.43 1.40
C ILE A 48 -6.63 16.39 1.73
N LEU A 49 -5.37 16.82 1.85
CA LEU A 49 -4.28 15.92 2.27
C LEU A 49 -4.55 15.32 3.65
N ARG A 50 -5.04 16.11 4.62
CA ARG A 50 -5.36 15.60 5.97
C ARG A 50 -6.45 14.55 5.96
N GLU A 51 -7.51 14.77 5.20
CA GLU A 51 -8.60 13.81 5.05
C GLU A 51 -8.12 12.51 4.40
N LYS A 52 -7.30 12.61 3.35
CA LYS A 52 -6.68 11.44 2.72
C LYS A 52 -5.74 10.69 3.68
N ASN A 53 -4.97 11.42 4.50
CA ASN A 53 -4.10 10.84 5.54
C ASN A 53 -4.91 10.07 6.60
N ALA A 54 -6.07 10.58 7.00
CA ALA A 54 -6.96 9.90 7.95
C ALA A 54 -7.52 8.59 7.36
N ASN A 55 -7.88 8.59 6.08
CA ASN A 55 -8.31 7.37 5.39
C ASN A 55 -7.17 6.35 5.26
N ILE A 56 -5.95 6.79 4.96
CA ILE A 56 -4.79 5.90 4.95
C ILE A 56 -4.53 5.27 6.32
N ARG A 57 -4.63 6.04 7.40
CA ARG A 57 -4.50 5.50 8.76
C ARG A 57 -5.53 4.41 9.06
N ARG A 58 -6.76 4.54 8.56
CA ARG A 58 -7.77 3.47 8.68
C ARG A 58 -7.37 2.21 7.93
N ILE A 59 -6.79 2.35 6.74
CA ILE A 59 -6.27 1.21 5.97
C ILE A 59 -5.11 0.54 6.73
N CYS A 60 -4.20 1.31 7.32
CA CYS A 60 -3.13 0.77 8.17
C CYS A 60 -3.70 -0.02 9.36
N GLY A 61 -4.75 0.49 10.01
CA GLY A 61 -5.45 -0.23 11.07
C GLY A 61 -6.07 -1.55 10.60
N ARG A 62 -6.63 -1.59 9.37
CA ARG A 62 -7.12 -2.84 8.77
C ARG A 62 -6.01 -3.84 8.49
N ILE A 63 -4.88 -3.38 7.93
CA ILE A 63 -3.69 -4.23 7.69
C ILE A 63 -3.19 -4.82 9.01
N GLN A 64 -3.18 -4.03 10.07
CA GLN A 64 -2.76 -4.49 11.39
C GLN A 64 -3.74 -5.51 11.99
N GLY A 65 -5.05 -5.30 11.81
CA GLY A 65 -6.07 -6.30 12.18
C GLY A 65 -5.89 -7.61 11.41
N TRP A 66 -5.60 -7.53 10.11
CA TRP A 66 -5.31 -8.71 9.29
C TRP A 66 -4.05 -9.45 9.74
N LYS A 67 -3.00 -8.73 10.15
CA LYS A 67 -1.81 -9.37 10.72
C LYS A 67 -2.12 -10.20 11.96
N VAL A 68 -3.02 -9.72 12.82
CA VAL A 68 -3.50 -10.48 13.99
C VAL A 68 -4.30 -11.70 13.55
N THR A 69 -5.26 -11.54 12.64
CA THR A 69 -6.05 -12.65 12.10
C THR A 69 -5.18 -13.73 11.45
N VAL A 70 -4.20 -13.33 10.64
CA VAL A 70 -3.26 -14.27 10.01
C VAL A 70 -2.45 -15.02 11.07
N SER A 71 -1.98 -14.33 12.12
CA SER A 71 -1.23 -14.97 13.21
C SER A 71 -2.06 -15.98 14.02
N GLU A 72 -3.33 -15.68 14.27
CA GLU A 72 -4.26 -16.56 15.00
C GLU A 72 -4.66 -17.79 14.17
N LEU A 73 -4.89 -17.61 12.86
CA LEU A 73 -5.19 -18.73 11.97
C LEU A 73 -3.97 -19.62 11.72
N THR A 74 -2.75 -19.08 11.68
CA THR A 74 -1.54 -19.94 11.62
C THR A 74 -1.36 -20.83 12.84
N ALA A 75 -2.05 -20.57 13.96
CA ALA A 75 -2.06 -21.46 15.11
C ALA A 75 -3.02 -22.66 14.94
N HIS A 76 -3.91 -22.66 13.95
CA HIS A 76 -4.93 -23.68 13.74
C HIS A 76 -4.72 -24.41 12.39
N ASP A 77 -4.22 -25.66 12.46
CA ASP A 77 -3.79 -26.46 11.30
C ASP A 77 -4.88 -26.80 10.25
N CYS A 78 -6.16 -26.66 10.58
CA CYS A 78 -7.28 -27.19 9.76
C CYS A 78 -7.78 -26.22 8.66
N ALA A 79 -7.41 -24.93 8.68
CA ALA A 79 -7.93 -23.91 7.75
C ALA A 79 -6.99 -23.60 6.55
N ARG A 80 -6.10 -24.53 6.21
CA ARG A 80 -4.88 -24.25 5.44
C ARG A 80 -5.08 -24.05 3.92
N THR A 81 -6.17 -24.53 3.34
CA THR A 81 -6.47 -24.41 1.89
C THR A 81 -7.31 -23.19 1.55
N GLU A 82 -8.31 -22.84 2.37
CA GLU A 82 -9.08 -21.59 2.20
C GLU A 82 -8.21 -20.34 2.47
N PHE A 83 -7.09 -20.52 3.17
CA PHE A 83 -6.13 -19.46 3.48
C PHE A 83 -5.37 -18.95 2.25
N ILE A 84 -5.07 -19.80 1.26
CA ILE A 84 -4.24 -19.43 0.10
C ILE A 84 -4.97 -18.43 -0.81
N ASP A 85 -6.27 -18.63 -1.03
CA ASP A 85 -7.08 -17.72 -1.84
C ASP A 85 -7.39 -16.41 -1.10
N LEU A 86 -7.62 -16.49 0.22
CA LEU A 86 -7.79 -15.32 1.07
C LEU A 86 -6.52 -14.45 1.10
N ASP A 87 -5.36 -15.10 1.17
CA ASP A 87 -4.06 -14.46 1.19
C ASP A 87 -3.74 -13.74 -0.13
N ARG A 88 -3.97 -14.39 -1.26
CA ARG A 88 -3.74 -13.78 -2.59
C ARG A 88 -4.61 -12.54 -2.82
N LYS A 89 -5.88 -12.59 -2.39
CA LYS A 89 -6.80 -11.45 -2.45
C LYS A 89 -6.34 -10.32 -1.51
N MET A 90 -5.96 -10.66 -0.29
CA MET A 90 -5.44 -9.70 0.69
C MET A 90 -4.18 -9.00 0.19
N ARG A 91 -3.22 -9.76 -0.37
CA ARG A 91 -1.99 -9.22 -0.97
C ARG A 91 -2.30 -8.24 -2.10
N THR A 92 -3.22 -8.60 -2.98
CA THR A 92 -3.65 -7.73 -4.10
C THR A 92 -4.30 -6.44 -3.58
N ASP A 93 -5.15 -6.52 -2.56
CA ASP A 93 -5.79 -5.35 -1.95
C ASP A 93 -4.76 -4.43 -1.25
N ILE A 94 -3.75 -5.02 -0.59
CA ILE A 94 -2.67 -4.28 0.06
C ILE A 94 -1.76 -3.61 -0.97
N GLU A 95 -1.35 -4.31 -2.00
CA GLU A 95 -0.53 -3.78 -3.10
C GLU A 95 -1.28 -2.65 -3.81
N GLY A 96 -2.55 -2.84 -4.14
CA GLY A 96 -3.38 -1.80 -4.75
C GLY A 96 -3.57 -0.56 -3.87
N ALA A 97 -3.70 -0.74 -2.55
CA ALA A 97 -3.71 0.36 -1.60
C ALA A 97 -2.35 1.08 -1.53
N CYS A 98 -1.23 0.35 -1.51
CA CYS A 98 0.12 0.91 -1.49
C CYS A 98 0.42 1.71 -2.76
N ASP A 99 0.05 1.19 -3.93
CA ASP A 99 0.24 1.87 -5.21
C ASP A 99 -0.62 3.14 -5.29
N SER A 100 -1.87 3.07 -4.82
CA SER A 100 -2.74 4.26 -4.71
C SER A 100 -2.15 5.33 -3.79
N MET A 101 -1.57 4.92 -2.65
CA MET A 101 -0.89 5.83 -1.72
C MET A 101 0.37 6.45 -2.33
N ARG A 102 1.18 5.67 -3.05
CA ARG A 102 2.36 6.16 -3.78
C ARG A 102 1.98 7.15 -4.89
N SER A 103 0.96 6.83 -5.69
CA SER A 103 0.46 7.77 -6.70
C SER A 103 -0.07 9.07 -6.09
N LEU A 104 -0.67 9.01 -4.90
CA LEU A 104 -1.14 10.22 -4.21
C LEU A 104 0.03 11.01 -3.62
N HIS A 105 1.07 10.33 -3.12
CA HIS A 105 2.32 10.96 -2.67
C HIS A 105 2.95 11.79 -3.80
N ASP A 106 3.10 11.18 -4.98
CA ASP A 106 3.73 11.83 -6.13
C ASP A 106 2.95 13.05 -6.59
N LEU A 107 1.61 12.96 -6.61
CA LEU A 107 0.74 14.10 -6.90
C LEU A 107 0.90 15.22 -5.86
N CYS A 108 1.05 14.88 -4.58
CA CYS A 108 1.27 15.88 -3.53
C CYS A 108 2.64 16.57 -3.67
N ALA A 109 3.68 15.82 -4.06
CA ALA A 109 5.00 16.34 -4.33
C ALA A 109 4.97 17.30 -5.54
N GLU A 110 4.34 16.88 -6.64
CA GLU A 110 4.16 17.70 -7.85
C GLU A 110 3.41 19.00 -7.54
N ILE A 111 2.36 18.95 -6.72
CA ILE A 111 1.64 20.16 -6.28
C ILE A 111 2.56 21.08 -5.48
N CYS A 112 3.34 20.56 -4.53
CA CYS A 112 4.28 21.38 -3.76
C CYS A 112 5.35 22.03 -4.66
N GLU A 113 5.85 21.29 -5.65
CA GLU A 113 6.78 21.82 -6.66
C GLU A 113 6.13 22.91 -7.50
N MET A 114 4.88 22.74 -7.93
CA MET A 114 4.14 23.76 -8.67
C MET A 114 3.92 25.05 -7.85
N PHE A 115 3.64 24.96 -6.56
CA PHE A 115 3.55 26.13 -5.67
C PHE A 115 4.92 26.83 -5.53
N SER A 116 5.99 26.04 -5.37
CA SER A 116 7.36 26.55 -5.25
C SER A 116 7.83 27.23 -6.54
N ALA A 117 7.50 26.67 -7.71
CA ALA A 117 7.80 27.25 -9.03
C ALA A 117 7.10 28.62 -9.26
N VAL A 118 5.98 28.86 -8.57
CA VAL A 118 5.26 30.15 -8.61
C VAL A 118 5.79 31.14 -7.54
N GLY A 119 6.80 30.73 -6.77
CA GLY A 119 7.45 31.51 -5.73
C GLY A 119 6.63 31.61 -4.44
N TYR A 120 5.74 30.64 -4.18
CA TYR A 120 4.93 30.58 -2.96
C TYR A 120 5.29 29.34 -2.14
N GLU A 121 6.09 29.52 -1.09
CA GLU A 121 6.40 28.45 -0.15
C GLU A 121 5.43 28.48 1.03
N SER A 122 4.60 27.44 1.16
CA SER A 122 3.72 27.27 2.32
C SER A 122 4.30 26.25 3.30
N PRO A 123 4.70 26.66 4.52
CA PRO A 123 5.21 25.74 5.53
C PRO A 123 4.14 24.74 5.99
N MET A 124 2.84 25.06 5.85
CA MET A 124 1.75 24.13 6.14
C MET A 124 1.67 22.99 5.12
N LEU A 125 1.79 23.29 3.82
CA LEU A 125 1.84 22.28 2.77
C LEU A 125 3.04 21.35 2.97
N LYS A 126 4.21 21.92 3.26
CA LYS A 126 5.43 21.16 3.54
C LYS A 126 5.25 20.20 4.73
N ARG A 127 4.76 20.70 5.86
CA ARG A 127 4.44 19.86 7.04
C ARG A 127 3.38 18.79 6.73
N GLY A 128 2.38 19.13 5.92
CA GLY A 128 1.34 18.20 5.48
C GLY A 128 1.89 17.06 4.63
N ARG A 129 2.76 17.40 3.65
CA ARG A 129 3.49 16.47 2.81
C ARG A 129 4.39 15.57 3.63
N ASP A 130 5.21 16.13 4.52
CA ASP A 130 6.17 15.34 5.31
C ASP A 130 5.45 14.35 6.23
N ARG A 131 4.29 14.73 6.80
CA ARG A 131 3.42 13.79 7.55
C ARG A 131 2.80 12.71 6.66
N PHE A 132 2.40 13.07 5.44
CA PHE A 132 1.87 12.10 4.49
C PHE A 132 2.93 11.08 4.06
N ASP A 133 4.13 11.55 3.72
CA ASP A 133 5.27 10.70 3.39
C ASP A 133 5.61 9.73 4.53
N ALA A 134 5.67 10.22 5.77
CA ALA A 134 5.88 9.35 6.94
C ALA A 134 4.81 8.26 7.09
N THR A 135 3.52 8.59 6.89
CA THR A 135 2.43 7.60 6.95
C THR A 135 2.54 6.59 5.82
N VAL A 136 2.85 7.02 4.59
CA VAL A 136 2.99 6.11 3.43
C VAL A 136 4.17 5.16 3.62
N LYS A 137 5.31 5.66 4.11
CA LYS A 137 6.47 4.81 4.45
C LYS A 137 6.14 3.75 5.49
N GLU A 138 5.43 4.14 6.55
CA GLU A 138 5.02 3.20 7.59
C GLU A 138 4.03 2.17 7.07
N ALA A 139 3.05 2.58 6.26
CA ALA A 139 2.11 1.66 5.61
C ALA A 139 2.85 0.66 4.71
N CYS A 140 3.80 1.12 3.89
CA CYS A 140 4.61 0.24 3.04
C CYS A 140 5.44 -0.74 3.87
N ARG A 141 6.03 -0.30 4.99
CA ARG A 141 6.81 -1.15 5.90
C ARG A 141 5.95 -2.23 6.53
N LEU A 142 4.73 -1.88 6.97
CA LEU A 142 3.77 -2.83 7.55
C LEU A 142 3.30 -3.85 6.50
N SER A 143 3.00 -3.41 5.28
CA SER A 143 2.64 -4.27 4.17
C SER A 143 3.76 -5.28 3.86
N GLN A 144 5.02 -4.82 3.77
CA GLN A 144 6.16 -5.71 3.53
C GLN A 144 6.31 -6.74 4.65
N SER A 145 6.20 -6.32 5.91
CA SER A 145 6.24 -7.25 7.05
C SER A 145 5.13 -8.30 7.01
N LEU A 146 3.96 -7.97 6.49
CA LEU A 146 2.85 -8.92 6.35
C LEU A 146 3.12 -9.91 5.20
N ILE A 147 3.61 -9.42 4.05
CA ILE A 147 4.03 -10.27 2.92
C ILE A 147 5.12 -11.25 3.34
N ASP A 148 6.14 -10.80 4.09
CA ASP A 148 7.23 -11.67 4.54
C ASP A 148 6.72 -12.77 5.50
N LEU A 149 5.75 -12.43 6.37
CA LEU A 149 5.15 -13.38 7.30
C LEU A 149 4.35 -14.46 6.57
N VAL A 150 3.59 -14.04 5.56
CA VAL A 150 2.82 -14.90 4.68
C VAL A 150 3.74 -15.83 3.86
N ASP A 151 4.77 -15.28 3.22
CA ASP A 151 5.74 -16.07 2.45
C ASP A 151 6.47 -17.11 3.32
N ALA A 152 6.69 -16.79 4.61
CA ALA A 152 7.25 -17.73 5.58
C ALA A 152 6.25 -18.81 6.01
N HIS A 153 4.94 -18.52 6.00
CA HIS A 153 3.91 -19.52 6.25
C HIS A 153 3.72 -20.45 5.05
N ASP A 154 3.67 -19.92 3.84
CA ASP A 154 3.51 -20.70 2.61
C ASP A 154 4.67 -21.66 2.39
N ARG A 155 5.91 -21.20 2.61
CA ARG A 155 7.09 -22.09 2.58
C ARG A 155 6.98 -23.24 3.57
N ARG A 156 6.48 -22.99 4.78
CA ARG A 156 6.25 -24.04 5.79
C ARG A 156 5.13 -25.00 5.38
N ALA A 157 4.05 -24.49 4.80
CA ALA A 157 2.94 -25.30 4.30
C ALA A 157 3.35 -26.21 3.14
N LEU A 158 4.13 -25.69 2.20
CA LEU A 158 4.66 -26.46 1.08
C LEU A 158 5.63 -27.54 1.55
N ALA A 159 6.53 -27.24 2.49
CA ALA A 159 7.46 -28.23 3.05
C ALA A 159 6.73 -29.40 3.72
N ILE A 160 5.68 -29.12 4.49
CA ILE A 160 4.86 -30.16 5.15
C ILE A 160 4.15 -31.04 4.11
N ARG A 161 3.55 -30.44 3.07
CA ARG A 161 2.91 -31.22 1.99
C ARG A 161 3.90 -32.08 1.22
N GLN A 162 5.09 -31.56 0.92
CA GLN A 162 6.15 -32.31 0.25
C GLN A 162 6.61 -33.50 1.11
N GLN A 163 6.76 -33.30 2.41
CA GLN A 163 7.11 -34.36 3.35
C GLN A 163 6.01 -35.43 3.44
N GLN A 164 4.74 -35.03 3.50
CA GLN A 164 3.60 -35.96 3.49
C GLN A 164 3.53 -36.79 2.20
N HIS A 165 3.74 -36.16 1.04
CA HIS A 165 3.79 -36.88 -0.24
C HIS A 165 4.98 -37.84 -0.32
N ALA A 166 6.16 -37.45 0.16
CA ALA A 166 7.33 -38.32 0.20
C ALA A 166 7.10 -39.52 1.14
N MET A 167 6.45 -39.33 2.28
CA MET A 167 6.10 -40.42 3.20
C MET A 167 5.05 -41.36 2.61
N ALA A 168 4.05 -40.84 1.91
CA ALA A 168 3.05 -41.65 1.22
C ALA A 168 3.69 -42.51 0.12
N GLN A 169 4.55 -41.93 -0.72
CA GLN A 169 5.27 -42.66 -1.77
C GLN A 169 6.23 -43.71 -1.21
N ALA A 170 6.91 -43.42 -0.10
CA ALA A 170 7.77 -44.39 0.58
C ALA A 170 6.97 -45.55 1.20
N GLY A 171 5.77 -45.25 1.72
CA GLY A 171 4.84 -46.26 2.23
C GLY A 171 4.30 -47.17 1.14
N GLU A 172 3.89 -46.60 0.00
CA GLU A 172 3.43 -47.35 -1.18
C GLU A 172 4.54 -48.22 -1.78
N ALA A 173 5.76 -47.70 -1.90
CA ALA A 173 6.91 -48.47 -2.37
C ALA A 173 7.28 -49.61 -1.41
N SER A 174 7.19 -49.38 -0.10
CA SER A 174 7.45 -50.41 0.92
C SER A 174 6.36 -51.49 0.92
N ALA A 175 5.09 -51.11 0.74
CA ALA A 175 3.97 -52.04 0.61
C ALA A 175 4.08 -52.89 -0.66
N ALA A 176 4.44 -52.28 -1.79
CA ALA A 176 4.68 -52.99 -3.05
C ALA A 176 5.88 -53.95 -2.95
N ALA A 177 6.97 -53.54 -2.30
CA ALA A 177 8.12 -54.41 -2.06
C ALA A 177 7.80 -55.59 -1.12
N HIS A 178 6.92 -55.38 -0.14
CA HIS A 178 6.47 -56.45 0.75
C HIS A 178 5.56 -57.45 0.05
N ALA A 179 4.61 -56.97 -0.77
CA ALA A 179 3.74 -57.81 -1.60
C ALA A 179 4.51 -58.65 -2.63
N ALA A 180 5.58 -58.09 -3.22
CA ALA A 180 6.44 -58.84 -4.13
C ALA A 180 7.20 -59.99 -3.44
N ARG A 181 7.65 -59.79 -2.19
CA ARG A 181 8.32 -60.84 -1.42
C ARG A 181 7.38 -61.96 -0.98
N THR A 182 6.15 -61.63 -0.57
CA THR A 182 5.16 -62.63 -0.18
C THR A 182 4.67 -63.44 -1.38
N ALA A 183 4.51 -62.82 -2.56
CA ALA A 183 4.20 -63.52 -3.80
C ALA A 183 5.33 -64.47 -4.25
N SER A 184 6.60 -64.07 -4.08
CA SER A 184 7.76 -64.93 -4.34
C SER A 184 7.87 -66.12 -3.40
N ALA A 185 7.40 -66.00 -2.16
CA ALA A 185 7.46 -67.06 -1.15
C ALA A 185 6.30 -68.05 -1.24
N ALA A 186 5.16 -67.66 -1.84
CA ALA A 186 3.98 -68.50 -2.02
C ALA A 186 3.97 -69.29 -3.36
N GLY A 187 4.99 -69.10 -4.20
CA GLY A 187 5.11 -69.73 -5.53
C GLY A 187 6.09 -70.91 -5.60
N VAL A 188 6.48 -71.50 -4.47
CA VAL A 188 7.29 -72.73 -4.37
C VAL A 188 6.43 -73.81 -3.72
#